data_AF-A0A2G6KLT3-F1
#
_entry.id   AF-A0A2G6KLT3-F1
#
_cell.length_a   1.000
_cell.length_b   1.000
_cell.length_c   1.000
_cell.angle_alpha   90.00
_cell.angle_beta   90.00
_cell.angle_gamma   90.00
#
_symmetry.space_group_name_H-M   'P 1'
#
loop_
_entity.id
_entity.type
_entity.pdbx_description
1 polymer ?
#
loop_
_entity_poly.entity_id
_entity_poly.type
_entity_poly.pdbx_seq_one_letter_code
_entity_poly.pdbx_strand_id
1 'polypeptide(L)'
;MAQHDIETPIWSAESLRQFLQTATAAEIQQLDIASLPDGLPEDLCEMAPAANRQAVEDLLFASNAYYLEQRQQMVDLYGEEVSMALDKALVGTPCNSHLLFKKRLKVLVDLYQENRSRPSREQEALYQPHIDALEETLNDVKEEMGELARGAYMLREQLDNAPGALAQRFKEASKTLDARYAPMQQSLNLYYYVRMIMTGNEMMRVRKESASLDGKARILQVQINVCRDELKRFQSKMHLSRQEKTRKEHLQKQIADYVEDLQDYEVLISETDLVGWLDIIVEASMSEYAKKRARQAIRTGRLELFSLLQKYCELQEAAAKQIARNPFSQTDPQQAIKFLLQSEQFILGYFARKKSAITAWLGGAAAGMIKELGNIEKSLLAEMKQNQRKLK
;
A
#
# COMPACT_ATOMS: atom_id res chain seq x y z
N MET A 1 18.37 -29.52 -45.07
CA MET A 1 17.98 -30.61 -44.16
C MET A 1 16.48 -30.47 -43.95
N ALA A 2 15.73 -31.53 -44.28
CA ALA A 2 14.29 -31.46 -44.49
C ALA A 2 13.53 -31.18 -43.17
N GLN A 3 12.76 -30.08 -43.17
CA GLN A 3 11.68 -29.84 -42.21
C GLN A 3 10.52 -30.75 -42.59
N HIS A 4 10.23 -31.75 -41.76
CA HIS A 4 8.93 -32.38 -41.74
C HIS A 4 8.08 -31.62 -40.72
N ASP A 5 7.33 -30.63 -41.21
CA ASP A 5 6.13 -30.15 -40.52
C ASP A 5 5.08 -31.26 -40.64
N ILE A 6 4.99 -32.10 -39.61
CA ILE A 6 3.82 -32.92 -39.36
C ILE A 6 2.93 -32.05 -38.48
N GLU A 7 1.82 -31.55 -39.03
CA GLU A 7 0.73 -30.94 -38.27
C GLU A 7 0.15 -32.02 -37.34
N THR A 8 0.69 -32.14 -36.13
CA THR A 8 0.09 -32.94 -35.07
C THR A 8 -1.18 -32.25 -34.59
N PRO A 9 -2.30 -32.99 -34.42
CA PRO A 9 -3.52 -32.40 -33.89
C PRO A 9 -3.26 -31.95 -32.46
N ILE A 10 -3.26 -30.64 -32.23
CA ILE A 10 -3.15 -30.04 -30.91
C ILE A 10 -4.45 -30.37 -30.16
N TRP A 11 -4.36 -31.22 -29.15
CA TRP A 11 -5.52 -31.60 -28.34
C TRP A 11 -5.97 -30.41 -27.48
N SER A 12 -7.29 -30.18 -27.37
CA SER A 12 -7.84 -29.33 -26.33
C SER A 12 -8.11 -30.18 -25.07
N ALA A 13 -8.12 -29.56 -23.89
CA ALA A 13 -8.44 -30.28 -22.65
C ALA A 13 -9.82 -30.97 -22.71
N GLU A 14 -10.76 -30.37 -23.45
CA GLU A 14 -12.13 -30.88 -23.60
C GLU A 14 -12.22 -32.03 -24.63
N SER A 15 -11.46 -31.95 -25.74
CA SER A 15 -11.40 -33.04 -26.72
C SER A 15 -10.67 -34.26 -26.18
N LEU A 16 -9.62 -34.05 -25.37
CA LEU A 16 -8.91 -35.12 -24.70
C LEU A 16 -9.82 -35.82 -23.68
N ARG A 17 -10.57 -35.07 -22.88
CA ARG A 17 -11.54 -35.63 -21.92
C ARG A 17 -12.58 -36.52 -22.60
N GLN A 18 -13.14 -36.09 -23.73
CA GLN A 18 -14.11 -36.88 -24.49
C GLN A 18 -13.47 -38.16 -25.06
N PHE A 19 -12.25 -38.06 -25.60
CA PHE A 19 -11.53 -39.21 -26.13
C PHE A 19 -11.22 -40.26 -25.06
N LEU A 20 -10.74 -39.85 -23.89
CA LEU A 20 -10.41 -40.77 -22.78
C LEU A 20 -11.61 -41.55 -22.25
N GLN A 21 -12.84 -41.07 -22.46
CA GLN A 21 -14.07 -41.78 -22.09
C GLN A 21 -14.43 -42.92 -23.05
N THR A 22 -14.02 -42.83 -24.32
CA THR A 22 -14.43 -43.77 -25.37
C THR A 22 -13.29 -44.61 -25.93
N ALA A 23 -12.04 -44.18 -25.74
CA ALA A 23 -10.85 -44.86 -26.23
C ALA A 23 -10.54 -46.13 -25.44
N THR A 24 -9.82 -47.05 -26.07
CA THR A 24 -9.24 -48.24 -25.43
C THR A 24 -7.89 -47.91 -24.78
N ALA A 25 -7.46 -48.70 -23.80
CA ALA A 25 -6.15 -48.54 -23.16
C ALA A 25 -4.97 -48.50 -24.16
N ALA A 26 -5.05 -49.29 -25.24
CA ALA A 26 -4.02 -49.32 -26.29
C ALA A 26 -3.99 -48.03 -27.13
N GLU A 27 -5.14 -47.42 -27.40
CA GLU A 27 -5.24 -46.14 -28.11
C GLU A 27 -4.74 -44.97 -27.24
N ILE A 28 -4.98 -45.02 -25.93
CA ILE A 28 -4.47 -44.02 -24.97
C ILE A 28 -2.94 -44.04 -24.91
N GLN A 29 -2.33 -45.23 -24.90
CA GLN A 29 -0.87 -45.39 -24.86
C GLN A 29 -0.16 -44.94 -26.15
N GLN A 30 -0.89 -44.81 -27.27
CA GLN A 30 -0.34 -44.35 -28.54
C GLN A 30 -0.40 -42.83 -28.71
N LEU A 31 -0.98 -42.09 -27.75
CA LEU A 31 -1.02 -40.63 -27.81
C LEU A 31 0.40 -40.05 -27.75
N ASP A 32 0.67 -39.13 -28.69
CA ASP A 32 1.90 -38.35 -28.66
C ASP A 32 1.82 -37.32 -27.52
N ILE A 33 2.71 -37.45 -26.54
CA ILE A 33 2.76 -36.59 -25.36
C ILE A 33 2.97 -35.13 -25.76
N ALA A 34 3.74 -34.87 -26.83
CA ALA A 34 4.01 -33.50 -27.30
C ALA A 34 2.77 -32.82 -27.91
N SER A 35 1.73 -33.58 -28.25
CA SER A 35 0.47 -33.08 -28.82
C SER A 35 -0.59 -32.75 -27.75
N LEU A 36 -0.35 -33.13 -26.50
CA LEU A 36 -1.29 -32.96 -25.39
C LEU A 36 -1.34 -31.50 -24.90
N PRO A 37 -2.47 -31.06 -24.34
CA PRO A 37 -2.59 -29.73 -23.75
C PRO A 37 -1.77 -29.59 -22.47
N ASP A 38 -1.18 -28.41 -22.30
CA ASP A 38 -0.43 -28.00 -21.10
C ASP A 38 -1.25 -28.14 -19.81
N GLY A 39 -0.70 -28.86 -18.83
CA GLY A 39 -1.29 -29.02 -17.49
C GLY A 39 -2.53 -29.92 -17.48
N LEU A 40 -2.32 -31.23 -17.65
CA LEU A 40 -3.39 -32.22 -17.60
C LEU A 40 -4.04 -32.26 -16.19
N PRO A 41 -5.37 -32.16 -16.08
CA PRO A 41 -6.06 -32.24 -14.80
C PRO A 41 -5.83 -33.59 -14.10
N GLU A 42 -5.52 -33.55 -12.80
CA GLU A 42 -5.33 -34.78 -11.98
C GLU A 42 -6.61 -35.61 -11.87
N ASP A 43 -7.78 -34.99 -12.03
CA ASP A 43 -9.09 -35.65 -11.99
C ASP A 43 -9.36 -36.56 -13.21
N LEU A 44 -8.51 -36.52 -14.25
CA LEU A 44 -8.64 -37.35 -15.44
C LEU A 44 -8.66 -38.86 -15.12
N CYS A 45 -7.90 -39.31 -14.12
CA CYS A 45 -7.90 -40.71 -13.69
C CYS A 45 -9.23 -41.14 -13.05
N GLU A 46 -9.86 -40.23 -12.31
CA GLU A 46 -11.15 -40.49 -11.66
C GLU A 46 -12.29 -40.57 -12.69
N MET A 47 -12.18 -39.77 -13.76
CA MET A 47 -13.15 -39.70 -14.86
C MET A 47 -13.02 -40.86 -15.86
N ALA A 48 -11.87 -41.53 -15.93
CA ALA A 48 -11.62 -42.61 -16.88
C ALA A 48 -12.34 -43.92 -16.47
N PRO A 49 -12.84 -44.72 -17.43
CA PRO A 49 -13.36 -46.06 -17.16
C PRO A 49 -12.34 -46.92 -16.42
N ALA A 50 -12.79 -47.78 -15.50
CA ALA A 50 -11.90 -48.57 -14.64
C ALA A 50 -10.87 -49.42 -15.42
N ALA A 51 -11.23 -49.91 -16.61
CA ALA A 51 -10.35 -50.69 -17.48
C ALA A 51 -9.20 -49.86 -18.11
N ASN A 52 -9.34 -48.54 -18.18
CA ASN A 52 -8.38 -47.64 -18.81
C ASN A 52 -7.55 -46.83 -17.79
N ARG A 53 -7.87 -46.89 -16.50
CA ARG A 53 -7.21 -46.07 -15.46
C ARG A 53 -5.69 -46.16 -15.48
N GLN A 54 -5.14 -47.37 -15.58
CA GLN A 54 -3.69 -47.55 -15.65
C GLN A 54 -3.07 -46.83 -16.85
N ALA A 55 -3.69 -46.93 -18.04
CA ALA A 55 -3.19 -46.24 -19.23
C ALA A 55 -3.28 -44.71 -19.11
N VAL A 56 -4.30 -44.20 -18.41
CA VAL A 56 -4.42 -42.76 -18.12
C VAL A 56 -3.40 -42.31 -17.07
N GLU A 57 -3.15 -43.10 -16.03
CA GLU A 57 -2.09 -42.84 -15.04
C GLU A 57 -0.70 -42.81 -15.68
N ASP A 58 -0.39 -43.78 -16.55
CA ASP A 58 0.87 -43.83 -17.29
C ASP A 58 1.02 -42.61 -18.22
N LEU A 59 -0.07 -42.20 -18.89
CA LEU A 59 -0.09 -40.99 -19.72
C LEU A 59 0.14 -39.73 -18.90
N LEU A 60 -0.52 -39.58 -17.74
CA LEU A 60 -0.31 -38.44 -16.83
C LEU A 60 1.13 -38.40 -16.33
N PHE A 61 1.70 -39.56 -15.95
CA PHE A 61 3.09 -39.63 -15.50
C PHE A 61 4.07 -39.22 -16.60
N ALA A 62 3.90 -39.76 -17.80
CA ALA A 62 4.78 -39.44 -18.94
C ALA A 62 4.63 -37.98 -19.38
N SER A 63 3.41 -37.45 -19.35
CA SER A 63 3.12 -36.03 -19.59
C SER A 63 3.79 -35.13 -18.56
N ASN A 64 3.69 -35.45 -17.26
CA ASN A 64 4.34 -34.69 -16.20
C ASN A 64 5.87 -34.72 -16.32
N ALA A 65 6.47 -35.88 -16.66
CA ALA A 65 7.91 -35.99 -16.90
C ALA A 65 8.34 -35.10 -18.08
N TYR A 66 7.60 -35.13 -19.19
CA TYR A 66 7.84 -34.27 -20.34
C TYR A 66 7.72 -32.78 -20.02
N TYR A 67 6.70 -32.38 -19.24
CA TYR A 67 6.58 -31.00 -18.76
C TYR A 67 7.73 -30.57 -17.87
N LEU A 68 8.24 -31.46 -17.02
CA LEU A 68 9.37 -31.16 -16.14
C LEU A 68 10.67 -30.98 -16.93
N GLU A 69 10.88 -31.79 -17.98
CA GLU A 69 11.99 -31.60 -18.92
C GLU A 69 11.87 -30.30 -19.70
N GLN A 70 10.69 -29.99 -20.24
CA GLN A 70 10.45 -28.69 -20.89
C GLN A 70 10.71 -27.54 -19.93
N ARG A 71 10.24 -27.65 -18.69
CA ARG A 71 10.47 -26.64 -17.66
C ARG A 71 11.96 -26.44 -17.39
N GLN A 72 12.73 -27.52 -17.25
CA GLN A 72 14.17 -27.42 -17.06
C GLN A 72 14.85 -26.73 -18.25
N GLN A 73 14.47 -27.08 -19.48
CA GLN A 73 14.98 -26.41 -20.68
C GLN A 73 14.63 -24.91 -20.71
N MET A 74 13.41 -24.55 -20.28
CA MET A 74 12.99 -23.16 -20.17
C MET A 74 13.82 -22.39 -19.13
N VAL A 75 14.11 -23.00 -17.98
CA VAL A 75 14.98 -22.43 -16.94
C VAL A 75 16.39 -22.25 -17.47
N ASP A 76 16.96 -23.24 -18.16
CA ASP A 76 18.33 -23.18 -18.68
C ASP A 76 18.49 -22.10 -19.76
N LEU A 77 17.46 -21.89 -20.60
CA LEU A 77 17.52 -20.96 -21.72
C LEU A 77 17.11 -19.53 -21.35
N TYR A 78 16.09 -19.36 -20.50
CA TYR A 78 15.46 -18.05 -20.24
C TYR A 78 15.41 -17.68 -18.74
N GLY A 79 15.86 -18.58 -17.86
CA GLY A 79 15.88 -18.36 -16.42
C GLY A 79 14.59 -18.79 -15.71
N GLU A 80 14.71 -18.91 -14.38
CA GLU A 80 13.65 -19.39 -13.50
C GLU A 80 12.40 -18.51 -13.52
N GLU A 81 12.56 -17.18 -13.58
CA GLU A 81 11.45 -16.24 -13.54
C GLU A 81 10.51 -16.36 -14.76
N VAL A 82 11.07 -16.64 -15.95
CA VAL A 82 10.30 -16.83 -17.18
C VAL A 82 9.51 -18.14 -17.13
N SER A 83 10.15 -19.21 -16.63
CA SER A 83 9.47 -20.50 -16.42
C SER A 83 8.32 -20.37 -15.42
N MET A 84 8.54 -19.73 -14.27
CA MET A 84 7.49 -19.50 -13.27
C MET A 84 6.34 -18.66 -13.82
N ALA A 85 6.63 -17.67 -14.67
CA ALA A 85 5.60 -16.83 -15.29
C ALA A 85 4.70 -17.63 -16.24
N LEU A 86 5.25 -18.60 -16.98
CA LEU A 86 4.48 -19.51 -17.83
C LEU A 86 3.57 -20.42 -17.01
N ASP A 87 4.13 -21.07 -15.98
CA ASP A 87 3.37 -21.94 -15.07
C ASP A 87 2.20 -21.16 -14.46
N LYS A 88 2.44 -19.92 -14.04
CA LYS A 88 1.43 -19.05 -13.43
C LYS A 88 0.33 -18.63 -14.42
N ALA A 89 0.66 -18.49 -15.70
CA ALA A 89 -0.32 -18.19 -16.74
C ALA A 89 -1.25 -19.38 -17.02
N LEU A 90 -0.77 -20.61 -16.84
CA LEU A 90 -1.55 -21.85 -17.02
C LEU A 90 -2.58 -22.06 -15.90
N VAL A 91 -2.25 -21.69 -14.66
CA VAL A 91 -3.18 -21.80 -13.53
C VAL A 91 -4.28 -20.74 -13.65
N GLY A 92 -5.39 -21.08 -14.31
CA GLY A 92 -6.52 -20.20 -14.60
C GLY A 92 -7.44 -19.85 -13.41
N THR A 93 -7.06 -20.21 -12.18
CA THR A 93 -7.94 -20.10 -11.01
C THR A 93 -7.98 -18.66 -10.47
N PRO A 94 -9.17 -18.11 -10.19
CA PRO A 94 -9.29 -16.83 -9.47
C PRO A 94 -8.66 -16.91 -8.09
N CYS A 95 -7.95 -15.87 -7.66
CA CYS A 95 -7.37 -15.87 -6.32
C CYS A 95 -8.41 -15.64 -5.24
N ASN A 96 -8.36 -16.50 -4.21
CA ASN A 96 -9.20 -16.42 -3.03
C ASN A 96 -9.02 -15.08 -2.29
N SER A 97 -7.80 -14.56 -2.20
CA SER A 97 -7.52 -13.28 -1.54
C SER A 97 -8.16 -12.11 -2.29
N HIS A 98 -8.10 -12.08 -3.62
CA HIS A 98 -8.80 -11.05 -4.40
C HIS A 98 -10.32 -11.16 -4.27
N LEU A 99 -10.88 -12.37 -4.29
CA LEU A 99 -12.32 -12.57 -4.10
C LEU A 99 -12.79 -12.09 -2.72
N LEU A 100 -12.04 -12.42 -1.67
CA LEU A 100 -12.31 -12.00 -0.30
C LEU A 100 -12.19 -10.47 -0.18
N PHE A 101 -11.11 -9.88 -0.68
CA PHE A 101 -10.89 -8.43 -0.71
C PHE A 101 -12.04 -7.72 -1.41
N LYS A 102 -12.43 -8.20 -2.60
CA LYS A 102 -13.55 -7.64 -3.38
C LYS A 102 -14.88 -7.71 -2.61
N LYS A 103 -15.14 -8.80 -1.90
CA LYS A 103 -16.33 -8.94 -1.05
C LYS A 103 -16.32 -7.95 0.12
N ARG A 104 -15.21 -7.83 0.84
CA ARG A 104 -15.02 -6.87 1.94
C ARG A 104 -15.15 -5.42 1.44
N LEU A 105 -14.57 -5.13 0.27
CA LEU A 105 -14.60 -3.81 -0.35
C LEU A 105 -16.03 -3.40 -0.71
N LYS A 106 -16.84 -4.33 -1.20
CA LYS A 106 -18.24 -4.05 -1.50
C LYS A 106 -18.98 -3.54 -0.26
N VAL A 107 -18.79 -4.18 0.90
CA VAL A 107 -19.40 -3.75 2.17
C VAL A 107 -18.97 -2.33 2.54
N LEU A 108 -17.68 -2.02 2.44
CA LEU A 108 -17.17 -0.67 2.72
C LEU A 108 -17.77 0.38 1.77
N VAL A 109 -17.89 0.05 0.48
CA VAL A 109 -18.48 0.92 -0.55
C VAL A 109 -19.95 1.17 -0.26
N ASP A 110 -20.71 0.14 0.10
CA ASP A 110 -22.14 0.23 0.41
C ASP A 110 -22.35 1.13 1.65
N LEU A 111 -21.58 0.92 2.72
CA LEU A 111 -21.58 1.77 3.91
C LEU A 111 -21.21 3.23 3.61
N TYR A 112 -20.23 3.45 2.74
CA TYR A 112 -19.85 4.78 2.29
C TYR A 112 -21.00 5.46 1.53
N GLN A 113 -21.70 4.75 0.64
CA GLN A 113 -22.83 5.29 -0.11
C GLN A 113 -24.01 5.63 0.81
N GLU A 114 -24.29 4.78 1.79
CA GLU A 114 -25.33 5.02 2.80
C GLU A 114 -25.02 6.27 3.63
N ASN A 115 -23.82 6.38 4.22
CA ASN A 115 -23.45 7.56 5.01
C ASN A 115 -23.36 8.84 4.17
N ARG A 116 -22.98 8.73 2.89
CA ARG A 116 -23.03 9.88 1.98
C ARG A 116 -24.46 10.43 1.84
N SER A 117 -25.48 9.58 1.94
CA SER A 117 -26.88 10.00 1.90
C SER A 117 -27.39 10.53 3.25
N ARG A 118 -26.80 10.11 4.37
CA ARG A 118 -27.20 10.50 5.75
C ARG A 118 -25.97 10.67 6.65
N PRO A 119 -25.18 11.73 6.49
CA PRO A 119 -23.89 11.87 7.19
C PRO A 119 -24.07 11.89 8.71
N SER A 120 -23.47 10.92 9.41
CA SER A 120 -23.44 10.89 10.88
C SER A 120 -22.10 10.41 11.44
N ARG A 121 -21.72 10.93 12.61
CA ARG A 121 -20.48 10.55 13.29
C ARG A 121 -20.48 9.08 13.72
N GLU A 122 -21.64 8.56 14.10
CA GLU A 122 -21.82 7.16 14.48
C GLU A 122 -21.61 6.23 13.28
N GLN A 123 -22.06 6.64 12.09
CA GLN A 123 -21.85 5.88 10.86
C GLN A 123 -20.40 5.92 10.37
N GLU A 124 -19.67 7.02 10.59
CA GLU A 124 -18.24 7.07 10.29
C GLU A 124 -17.41 6.13 11.18
N ALA A 125 -17.82 5.92 12.43
CA ALA A 125 -17.16 4.98 13.34
C ALA A 125 -17.29 3.52 12.87
N LEU A 126 -18.32 3.19 12.09
CA LEU A 126 -18.52 1.85 11.53
C LEU A 126 -17.50 1.50 10.44
N TYR A 127 -16.76 2.47 9.91
CA TYR A 127 -15.79 2.23 8.85
C TYR A 127 -14.55 1.47 9.31
N GLN A 128 -14.07 1.75 10.52
CA GLN A 128 -12.77 1.27 10.97
C GLN A 128 -12.64 -0.26 10.93
N PRO A 129 -13.61 -1.06 11.46
CA PRO A 129 -13.50 -2.51 11.41
C PRO A 129 -13.43 -3.07 9.97
N HIS A 130 -14.11 -2.42 9.02
CA HIS A 130 -14.09 -2.83 7.62
C HIS A 130 -12.80 -2.41 6.90
N ILE A 131 -12.21 -1.29 7.31
CA ILE A 131 -10.89 -0.85 6.85
C ILE A 131 -9.82 -1.82 7.33
N ASP A 132 -9.80 -2.14 8.62
CA ASP A 132 -8.83 -3.07 9.21
C ASP A 132 -8.89 -4.44 8.52
N ALA A 133 -10.11 -4.97 8.33
CA ALA A 133 -10.31 -6.22 7.59
C ALA A 133 -9.84 -6.13 6.12
N LEU A 134 -9.95 -4.97 5.46
CA LEU A 134 -9.42 -4.82 4.11
C LEU A 134 -7.90 -4.77 4.09
N GLU A 135 -7.30 -4.09 5.07
CA GLU A 135 -5.84 -3.97 5.23
C GLU A 135 -5.17 -5.32 5.50
N GLU A 136 -5.82 -6.22 6.26
CA GLU A 136 -5.37 -7.62 6.43
C GLU A 136 -5.18 -8.34 5.09
N THR A 137 -6.12 -8.17 4.16
CA THR A 137 -6.10 -8.85 2.85
C THR A 137 -5.37 -8.06 1.77
N LEU A 138 -5.00 -6.80 2.05
CA LEU A 138 -4.43 -5.89 1.06
C LEU A 138 -3.03 -6.34 0.62
N ASN A 139 -2.22 -6.81 1.57
CA ASN A 139 -0.85 -7.25 1.28
C ASN A 139 -0.84 -8.47 0.37
N ASP A 140 -1.70 -9.47 0.64
CA ASP A 140 -1.83 -10.66 -0.21
C ASP A 140 -2.22 -10.30 -1.64
N VAL A 141 -3.19 -9.38 -1.80
CA VAL A 141 -3.62 -8.92 -3.14
C VAL A 141 -2.48 -8.17 -3.84
N LYS A 142 -1.74 -7.32 -3.12
CA LYS A 142 -0.59 -6.61 -3.69
C LYS A 142 0.53 -7.58 -4.08
N GLU A 143 0.85 -8.54 -3.24
CA GLU A 143 1.87 -9.55 -3.52
C GLU A 143 1.55 -10.30 -4.82
N GLU A 144 0.33 -10.84 -4.94
CA GLU A 144 -0.09 -11.54 -6.14
C GLU A 144 -0.08 -10.64 -7.37
N MET A 145 -0.59 -9.42 -7.27
CA MET A 145 -0.53 -8.44 -8.36
C MET A 145 0.90 -8.17 -8.82
N GLY A 146 1.85 -8.12 -7.88
CA GLY A 146 3.26 -7.94 -8.19
C GLY A 146 3.87 -9.13 -8.90
N GLU A 147 3.51 -10.35 -8.51
CA GLU A 147 3.94 -11.57 -9.21
C GLU A 147 3.37 -11.63 -10.63
N LEU A 148 2.10 -11.29 -10.83
CA LEU A 148 1.48 -11.24 -12.16
C LEU A 148 2.16 -10.18 -13.04
N ALA A 149 2.42 -8.98 -12.50
CA ALA A 149 3.07 -7.90 -13.23
C ALA A 149 4.52 -8.22 -13.58
N ARG A 150 5.29 -8.79 -12.64
CA ARG A 150 6.67 -9.26 -12.87
C ARG A 150 6.70 -10.36 -13.94
N GLY A 151 5.86 -11.38 -13.80
CA GLY A 151 5.79 -12.46 -14.79
C GLY A 151 5.44 -11.96 -16.18
N ALA A 152 4.45 -11.08 -16.31
CA ALA A 152 4.09 -10.47 -17.59
C ALA A 152 5.25 -9.64 -18.18
N TYR A 153 6.00 -8.93 -17.35
CA TYR A 153 7.17 -8.18 -17.79
C TYR A 153 8.29 -9.10 -18.31
N MET A 154 8.65 -10.15 -17.55
CA MET A 154 9.72 -11.07 -17.93
C MET A 154 9.43 -11.81 -19.24
N LEU A 155 8.18 -12.22 -19.44
CA LEU A 155 7.76 -12.83 -20.70
C LEU A 155 7.89 -11.87 -21.88
N ARG A 156 7.58 -10.59 -21.68
CA ARG A 156 7.70 -9.56 -22.74
C ARG A 156 9.14 -9.22 -23.06
N GLU A 157 10.01 -9.17 -22.05
CA GLU A 157 11.44 -8.89 -22.23
C GLU A 157 12.13 -9.95 -23.12
N GLN A 158 11.65 -11.20 -23.06
CA GLN A 158 12.21 -12.29 -23.85
C GLN A 158 11.52 -12.51 -25.22
N LEU A 159 10.54 -11.69 -25.60
CA LEU A 159 9.80 -11.88 -26.87
C LEU A 159 10.70 -11.84 -28.10
N ASP A 160 11.68 -10.93 -28.12
CA ASP A 160 12.60 -10.77 -29.26
C ASP A 160 13.64 -11.91 -29.35
N ASN A 161 13.86 -12.62 -28.24
CA ASN A 161 14.82 -13.73 -28.14
C ASN A 161 14.15 -15.11 -28.34
N ALA A 162 12.82 -15.19 -28.23
CA ALA A 162 12.09 -16.43 -28.36
C ALA A 162 11.78 -16.74 -29.85
N PRO A 163 11.99 -17.98 -30.33
CA PRO A 163 11.66 -18.35 -31.69
C PRO A 163 10.16 -18.64 -31.89
N GLY A 164 9.58 -18.15 -32.99
CA GLY A 164 8.32 -18.62 -33.58
C GLY A 164 7.19 -18.90 -32.57
N ALA A 165 6.83 -20.18 -32.44
CA ALA A 165 5.74 -20.64 -31.57
C ALA A 165 5.97 -20.31 -30.09
N LEU A 166 7.22 -20.29 -29.61
CA LEU A 166 7.54 -19.95 -28.23
C LEU A 166 7.30 -18.46 -27.94
N ALA A 167 7.64 -17.58 -28.88
CA ALA A 167 7.32 -16.15 -28.76
C ALA A 167 5.81 -15.90 -28.71
N GLN A 168 5.04 -16.67 -29.50
CA GLN A 168 3.58 -16.61 -29.46
C GLN A 168 3.05 -17.09 -28.10
N ARG A 169 3.60 -18.18 -27.54
CA ARG A 169 3.27 -18.67 -26.20
C ARG A 169 3.57 -17.63 -25.12
N PHE A 170 4.73 -16.96 -25.17
CA PHE A 170 5.08 -15.87 -24.24
C PHE A 170 4.09 -14.71 -24.33
N LYS A 171 3.73 -14.33 -25.56
CA LYS A 171 2.76 -13.26 -25.80
C LYS A 171 1.39 -13.60 -25.23
N GLU A 172 0.89 -14.81 -25.46
CA GLU A 172 -0.40 -15.28 -24.93
C GLU A 172 -0.38 -15.37 -23.40
N ALA A 173 0.66 -15.97 -22.83
CA ALA A 173 0.84 -16.06 -21.38
C ALA A 173 0.88 -14.66 -20.73
N SER A 174 1.64 -13.72 -21.30
CA SER A 174 1.71 -12.34 -20.79
C SER A 174 0.33 -11.65 -20.80
N LYS A 175 -0.47 -11.88 -21.85
CA LYS A 175 -1.83 -11.36 -21.98
C LYS A 175 -2.78 -11.98 -20.94
N THR A 176 -2.63 -13.27 -20.64
CA THR A 176 -3.40 -13.96 -19.59
C THR A 176 -3.06 -13.39 -18.22
N LEU A 177 -1.78 -13.16 -17.92
CA LEU A 177 -1.36 -12.53 -16.66
C LEU A 177 -1.92 -11.09 -16.54
N ASP A 178 -1.91 -10.29 -17.61
CA ASP A 178 -2.53 -8.96 -17.63
C ASP A 178 -4.05 -9.02 -17.37
N ALA A 179 -4.74 -9.98 -17.99
CA ALA A 179 -6.17 -10.15 -17.84
C ALA A 179 -6.55 -10.49 -16.39
N ARG A 180 -5.68 -11.20 -15.66
CA ARG A 180 -5.84 -11.48 -14.22
C ARG A 180 -5.48 -10.28 -13.34
N TYR A 181 -4.45 -9.53 -13.71
CA TYR A 181 -4.03 -8.33 -13.00
C TYR A 181 -5.11 -7.23 -13.03
N ALA A 182 -5.77 -7.01 -14.17
CA ALA A 182 -6.66 -5.88 -14.37
C ALA A 182 -7.84 -5.81 -13.38
N PRO A 183 -8.60 -6.89 -13.08
CA PRO A 183 -9.64 -6.89 -12.05
C PRO A 183 -9.13 -6.57 -10.64
N MET A 184 -7.93 -7.03 -10.28
CA MET A 184 -7.32 -6.73 -8.97
C MET A 184 -6.97 -5.25 -8.87
N GLN A 185 -6.35 -4.70 -9.92
CA GLN A 185 -6.06 -3.28 -10.03
C GLN A 185 -7.34 -2.44 -9.94
N GLN A 186 -8.45 -2.87 -10.56
CA GLN A 186 -9.74 -2.18 -10.45
C GLN A 186 -10.28 -2.18 -9.01
N SER A 187 -10.18 -3.30 -8.28
CA SER A 187 -10.57 -3.37 -6.88
C SER A 187 -9.71 -2.45 -6.00
N LEU A 188 -8.38 -2.45 -6.16
CA LEU A 188 -7.50 -1.55 -5.43
C LEU A 188 -7.78 -0.07 -5.75
N ASN A 189 -8.01 0.25 -7.02
CA ASN A 189 -8.36 1.61 -7.44
C ASN A 189 -9.64 2.11 -6.76
N LEU A 190 -10.66 1.27 -6.65
CA LEU A 190 -11.91 1.61 -5.96
C LEU A 190 -11.69 1.76 -4.45
N TYR A 191 -10.91 0.87 -3.84
CA TYR A 191 -10.53 0.97 -2.43
C TYR A 191 -9.84 2.32 -2.13
N TYR A 192 -8.79 2.68 -2.87
CA TYR A 192 -8.08 3.93 -2.64
C TYR A 192 -8.92 5.17 -2.93
N TYR A 193 -9.85 5.09 -3.89
CA TYR A 193 -10.83 6.16 -4.11
C TYR A 193 -11.71 6.40 -2.87
N VAL A 194 -12.30 5.33 -2.31
CA VAL A 194 -13.17 5.45 -1.12
C VAL A 194 -12.36 5.88 0.09
N ARG A 195 -11.21 5.26 0.34
CA ARG A 195 -10.33 5.61 1.47
C ARG A 195 -9.85 7.05 1.41
N MET A 196 -9.50 7.57 0.23
CA MET A 196 -9.09 8.98 0.10
C MET A 196 -10.17 9.94 0.59
N ILE A 197 -11.45 9.67 0.30
CA ILE A 197 -12.54 10.53 0.76
C ILE A 197 -12.68 10.45 2.29
N MET A 198 -12.61 9.24 2.85
CA MET A 198 -12.71 9.00 4.29
C MET A 198 -11.57 9.66 5.05
N THR A 199 -10.33 9.42 4.61
CA THR A 199 -9.11 10.02 5.17
C THR A 199 -9.13 11.54 5.04
N GLY A 200 -9.66 12.09 3.95
CA GLY A 200 -9.87 13.53 3.79
C GLY A 200 -10.78 14.12 4.88
N ASN A 201 -11.89 13.43 5.20
CA ASN A 201 -12.80 13.85 6.27
C ASN A 201 -12.15 13.74 7.65
N GLU A 202 -11.41 12.67 7.89
CA GLU A 202 -10.67 12.42 9.12
C GLU A 202 -9.64 13.54 9.38
N MET A 203 -8.79 13.84 8.40
CA MET A 203 -7.81 14.93 8.50
C MET A 203 -8.48 16.28 8.75
N MET A 204 -9.57 16.59 8.04
CA MET A 204 -10.33 17.81 8.26
C MET A 204 -10.88 17.90 9.69
N ARG A 205 -11.33 16.78 10.26
CA ARG A 205 -11.82 16.71 11.65
C ARG A 205 -10.69 16.98 12.64
N VAL A 206 -9.57 16.27 12.50
CA VAL A 206 -8.39 16.45 13.37
C VAL A 206 -7.90 17.90 13.30
N ARG A 207 -7.89 18.50 12.12
CA ARG A 207 -7.51 19.92 11.96
C ARG A 207 -8.48 20.86 12.66
N LYS A 208 -9.79 20.66 12.54
CA LYS A 208 -10.80 21.49 13.21
C LYS A 208 -10.70 21.37 14.73
N GLU A 209 -10.49 20.16 15.23
CA GLU A 209 -10.28 19.88 16.65
C GLU A 209 -9.01 20.57 17.16
N SER A 210 -7.90 20.43 16.42
CA SER A 210 -6.64 21.12 16.72
C SER A 210 -6.80 22.64 16.76
N ALA A 211 -7.49 23.23 15.78
CA ALA A 211 -7.74 24.67 15.75
C ALA A 211 -8.61 25.16 16.91
N SER A 212 -9.60 24.36 17.35
CA SER A 212 -10.46 24.68 18.51
C SER A 212 -9.66 24.69 19.81
N LEU A 213 -8.75 23.73 19.97
CA LEU A 213 -7.94 23.58 21.17
C LEU A 213 -6.78 24.58 21.24
N ASP A 214 -6.25 25.01 20.10
CA ASP A 214 -5.19 26.02 20.01
C ASP A 214 -5.57 27.36 20.66
N GLY A 215 -6.83 27.76 20.57
CA GLY A 215 -7.33 28.97 21.24
C GLY A 215 -7.15 28.90 22.76
N LYS A 216 -7.48 27.75 23.36
CA LYS A 216 -7.36 27.53 24.80
C LYS A 216 -5.90 27.37 25.23
N ALA A 217 -5.13 26.58 24.48
CA ALA A 217 -3.71 26.39 24.75
C ALA A 217 -2.92 27.71 24.68
N ARG A 218 -3.24 28.60 23.73
CA ARG A 218 -2.59 29.91 23.62
C ARG A 218 -2.86 30.80 24.84
N ILE A 219 -4.07 30.76 25.42
CA ILE A 219 -4.41 31.52 26.63
C ILE A 219 -3.56 31.04 27.81
N LEU A 220 -3.51 29.72 28.03
CA LEU A 220 -2.67 29.11 29.08
C LEU A 220 -1.19 29.44 28.88
N GLN A 221 -0.70 29.38 27.63
CA GLN A 221 0.69 29.69 27.32
C GLN A 221 1.07 31.14 27.67
N VAL A 222 0.16 32.10 27.45
CA VAL A 222 0.35 33.50 27.86
C VAL A 222 0.39 33.60 29.39
N GLN A 223 -0.53 32.95 30.10
CA GLN A 223 -0.56 32.94 31.56
C GLN A 223 0.73 32.33 32.17
N ILE A 224 1.19 31.20 31.64
CA ILE A 224 2.46 30.57 32.02
C ILE A 224 3.63 31.54 31.84
N ASN A 225 3.69 32.25 30.71
CA ASN A 225 4.80 33.19 30.45
C ASN A 225 4.77 34.39 31.40
N VAL A 226 3.60 34.93 31.72
CA VAL A 226 3.44 36.00 32.72
C VAL A 226 3.96 35.54 34.08
N CYS A 227 3.57 34.35 34.54
CA CYS A 227 4.07 33.78 35.80
C CYS A 227 5.58 33.53 35.77
N ARG A 228 6.13 33.05 34.64
CA ARG A 228 7.58 32.81 34.47
C ARG A 228 8.38 34.11 34.52
N ASP A 229 7.88 35.18 33.91
CA ASP A 229 8.55 36.48 33.94
C ASP A 229 8.48 37.12 35.34
N GLU A 230 7.39 36.92 36.08
CA GLU A 230 7.29 37.30 37.49
C GLU A 230 8.30 36.52 38.35
N LEU A 231 8.44 35.20 38.12
CA LEU A 231 9.44 34.38 38.80
C LEU A 231 10.88 34.80 38.52
N LYS A 232 11.22 35.19 37.27
CA LYS A 232 12.56 35.70 36.93
C LYS A 232 12.90 36.96 37.73
N ARG A 233 11.92 37.85 37.95
CA ARG A 233 12.12 39.06 38.78
C ARG A 233 12.48 38.70 40.21
N PHE A 234 11.88 37.65 40.77
CA PHE A 234 12.25 37.16 42.11
C PHE A 234 13.62 36.47 42.14
N GLN A 235 14.02 35.79 41.06
CA GLN A 235 15.36 35.18 40.96
C GLN A 235 16.48 36.21 40.86
N SER A 236 16.21 37.39 40.27
CA SER A 236 17.19 38.49 40.18
C SER A 236 17.45 39.23 41.50
N LYS A 237 16.68 38.96 42.56
CA LYS A 237 16.83 39.57 43.89
C LYS A 237 17.69 38.69 44.80
N MET A 238 18.73 39.25 45.42
CA MET A 238 19.64 38.51 46.31
C MET A 238 18.99 38.06 47.63
N HIS A 239 18.01 38.82 48.14
CA HIS A 239 17.24 38.48 49.33
C HIS A 239 15.74 38.68 49.09
N LEU A 240 14.95 37.67 49.45
CA LEU A 240 13.49 37.68 49.33
C LEU A 240 12.86 37.70 50.73
N SER A 241 11.87 38.57 50.92
CA SER A 241 11.03 38.58 52.13
C SER A 241 10.19 37.31 52.25
N ARG A 242 9.62 37.06 53.44
CA ARG A 242 8.77 35.88 53.69
C ARG A 242 7.54 35.85 52.77
N GLN A 243 6.91 37.01 52.52
CA GLN A 243 5.77 37.13 51.61
C GLN A 243 6.17 36.85 50.15
N GLU A 244 7.34 37.32 49.72
CA GLU A 244 7.85 37.05 48.37
C GLU A 244 8.23 35.57 48.17
N LYS A 245 8.73 34.89 49.21
CA LYS A 245 8.96 33.44 49.17
C LYS A 245 7.65 32.67 48.97
N THR A 246 6.61 32.98 49.74
CA THR A 246 5.29 32.36 49.59
C THR A 246 4.68 32.66 48.22
N ARG A 247 4.84 33.88 47.70
CA ARG A 247 4.39 34.25 46.35
C ARG A 247 5.14 33.48 45.26
N LYS A 248 6.45 33.29 45.42
CA LYS A 248 7.29 32.49 44.51
C LYS A 248 6.82 31.03 44.45
N GLU A 249 6.59 30.40 45.61
CA GLU A 249 6.08 29.02 45.68
C GLU A 249 4.69 28.91 45.04
N HIS A 250 3.81 29.88 45.27
CA HIS A 250 2.49 29.92 44.66
C HIS A 250 2.56 30.05 43.12
N LEU A 251 3.43 30.91 42.60
CA LEU A 251 3.65 31.05 41.15
C LEU A 251 4.24 29.78 40.53
N GLN A 252 5.13 29.09 41.23
CA GLN A 252 5.66 27.79 40.78
C GLN A 252 4.55 26.74 40.69
N LYS A 253 3.66 26.70 41.68
CA LYS A 253 2.49 25.81 41.67
C LYS A 253 1.52 26.17 40.52
N GLN A 254 1.18 27.45 40.36
CA GLN A 254 0.33 27.90 39.25
C GLN A 254 0.91 27.56 37.88
N ILE A 255 2.23 27.65 37.70
CA ILE A 255 2.87 27.22 36.45
C ILE A 255 2.75 25.71 36.26
N ALA A 256 2.91 24.91 37.32
CA ALA A 256 2.73 23.47 37.23
C ALA A 256 1.29 23.12 36.84
N ASP A 257 0.30 23.71 37.52
CA ASP A 257 -1.12 23.53 37.25
C ASP A 257 -1.47 23.93 35.80
N TYR A 258 -1.01 25.10 35.32
CA TYR A 258 -1.26 25.52 33.93
C TYR A 258 -0.53 24.67 32.89
N VAL A 259 0.64 24.11 33.23
CA VAL A 259 1.36 23.21 32.32
C VAL A 259 0.63 21.87 32.22
N GLU A 260 0.06 21.37 33.31
CA GLU A 260 -0.80 20.18 33.32
C GLU A 260 -2.08 20.43 32.49
N ASP A 261 -2.79 21.52 32.74
CA ASP A 261 -3.97 21.92 31.96
C ASP A 261 -3.65 22.09 30.46
N LEU A 262 -2.44 22.51 30.11
CA LEU A 262 -2.03 22.69 28.71
C LEU A 262 -1.89 21.34 27.99
N GLN A 263 -1.51 20.28 28.69
CA GLN A 263 -1.45 18.92 28.12
C GLN A 263 -2.84 18.43 27.72
N ASP A 264 -3.89 18.78 28.47
CA ASP A 264 -5.28 18.41 28.17
C ASP A 264 -5.83 19.06 26.89
N TYR A 265 -5.19 20.13 26.41
CA TYR A 265 -5.57 20.84 25.18
C TYR A 265 -4.59 20.57 24.03
N GLU A 266 -3.63 19.66 24.18
CA GLU A 266 -2.70 19.30 23.11
C GLU A 266 -3.28 18.17 22.26
N VAL A 267 -3.58 18.45 20.98
CA VAL A 267 -3.95 17.37 20.04
C VAL A 267 -2.71 16.58 19.68
N LEU A 268 -2.68 15.32 20.10
CA LEU A 268 -1.64 14.37 19.70
C LEU A 268 -1.86 13.95 18.25
N ILE A 269 -1.06 14.55 17.35
CA ILE A 269 -0.88 14.06 15.98
C ILE A 269 0.29 13.09 16.01
N SER A 270 0.08 11.82 15.69
CA SER A 270 1.18 10.84 15.66
C SER A 270 1.87 10.83 14.29
N GLU A 271 3.15 10.44 14.27
CA GLU A 271 3.87 10.20 13.00
C GLU A 271 3.20 9.09 12.19
N THR A 272 2.66 8.07 12.86
CA THR A 272 1.93 6.96 12.25
C THR A 272 0.71 7.44 11.47
N ASP A 273 -0.09 8.35 12.02
CA ASP A 273 -1.26 8.90 11.33
C ASP A 273 -0.85 9.72 10.11
N LEU A 274 0.20 10.55 10.24
CA LEU A 274 0.74 11.34 9.14
C LEU A 274 1.26 10.46 7.99
N VAL A 275 1.94 9.36 8.31
CA VAL A 275 2.40 8.38 7.32
C VAL A 275 1.20 7.67 6.69
N GLY A 276 0.22 7.24 7.47
CA GLY A 276 -0.98 6.56 6.96
C GLY A 276 -1.79 7.45 6.00
N TRP A 277 -2.01 8.71 6.36
CA TRP A 277 -2.70 9.67 5.50
C TRP A 277 -1.91 9.99 4.24
N LEU A 278 -0.58 10.15 4.34
CA LEU A 278 0.29 10.34 3.18
C LEU A 278 0.24 9.13 2.26
N ASP A 279 0.21 7.91 2.80
CA ASP A 279 0.14 6.68 2.01
C ASP A 279 -1.13 6.62 1.17
N ILE A 280 -2.29 6.88 1.78
CA ILE A 280 -3.57 6.91 1.05
C ILE A 280 -3.57 7.99 -0.04
N ILE A 281 -3.04 9.20 0.24
CA ILE A 281 -2.93 10.27 -0.77
C ILE A 281 -2.06 9.84 -1.93
N VAL A 282 -0.92 9.18 -1.66
CA VAL A 282 0.03 8.74 -2.68
C VAL A 282 -0.55 7.62 -3.52
N GLU A 283 -1.12 6.59 -2.89
CA GLU A 283 -1.75 5.47 -3.59
C GLU A 283 -2.95 5.93 -4.45
N ALA A 284 -3.81 6.79 -3.91
CA ALA A 284 -4.89 7.40 -4.69
C ALA A 284 -4.36 8.32 -5.81
N SER A 285 -3.22 8.98 -5.58
CA SER A 285 -2.52 9.78 -6.60
C SER A 285 -1.78 8.95 -7.64
N MET A 286 -1.58 7.65 -7.46
CA MET A 286 -1.04 6.74 -8.49
C MET A 286 -2.15 6.07 -9.29
N SER A 287 -3.33 5.87 -8.68
CA SER A 287 -4.50 5.30 -9.35
C SER A 287 -5.11 6.25 -10.39
N GLU A 288 -5.10 5.88 -11.68
CA GLU A 288 -5.76 6.65 -12.74
C GLU A 288 -7.27 6.87 -12.51
N TYR A 289 -7.93 5.87 -11.92
CA TYR A 289 -9.35 5.97 -11.56
C TYR A 289 -9.57 7.02 -10.46
N ALA A 290 -8.80 6.95 -9.37
CA ALA A 290 -8.93 7.89 -8.26
C ALA A 290 -8.45 9.30 -8.65
N LYS A 291 -7.38 9.44 -9.46
CA LYS A 291 -6.96 10.72 -10.06
C LYS A 291 -8.11 11.41 -10.80
N LYS A 292 -8.95 10.67 -11.53
CA LYS A 292 -10.09 11.21 -12.28
C LYS A 292 -11.29 11.50 -11.38
N ARG A 293 -11.66 10.57 -10.50
CA ARG A 293 -12.90 10.64 -9.70
C ARG A 293 -12.76 11.42 -8.39
N ALA A 294 -11.60 11.37 -7.75
CA ALA A 294 -11.29 11.99 -6.46
C ALA A 294 -10.26 13.13 -6.58
N ARG A 295 -10.05 13.73 -7.76
CA ARG A 295 -9.08 14.81 -7.97
C ARG A 295 -9.17 15.92 -6.90
N GLN A 296 -10.38 16.39 -6.64
CA GLN A 296 -10.61 17.45 -5.65
C GLN A 296 -10.34 16.95 -4.23
N ALA A 297 -10.76 15.72 -3.89
CA ALA A 297 -10.51 15.13 -2.58
C ALA A 297 -9.01 14.93 -2.34
N ILE A 298 -8.24 14.47 -3.34
CA ILE A 298 -6.77 14.37 -3.28
C ILE A 298 -6.18 15.75 -3.02
N ARG A 299 -6.58 16.77 -3.78
CA ARG A 299 -6.06 18.14 -3.60
C ARG A 299 -6.37 18.68 -2.21
N THR A 300 -7.60 18.56 -1.74
CA THR A 300 -7.98 18.98 -0.39
C THR A 300 -7.19 18.20 0.65
N GLY A 301 -7.10 16.88 0.53
CA GLY A 301 -6.35 16.03 1.45
C GLY A 301 -4.87 16.40 1.54
N ARG A 302 -4.23 16.80 0.44
CA ARG A 302 -2.86 17.34 0.45
C ARG A 302 -2.75 18.60 1.31
N LEU A 303 -3.70 19.54 1.14
CA LEU A 303 -3.72 20.78 1.94
C LEU A 303 -3.94 20.48 3.43
N GLU A 304 -4.86 19.57 3.75
CA GLU A 304 -5.12 19.16 5.13
C GLU A 304 -3.89 18.48 5.75
N LEU A 305 -3.27 17.53 5.04
CA LEU A 305 -2.05 16.87 5.49
C LEU A 305 -0.92 17.88 5.73
N PHE A 306 -0.74 18.86 4.85
CA PHE A 306 0.28 19.90 5.06
C PHE A 306 -0.01 20.75 6.30
N SER A 307 -1.27 21.10 6.55
CA SER A 307 -1.65 21.84 7.76
C SER A 307 -1.35 21.02 9.02
N LEU A 308 -1.62 19.71 8.99
CA LEU A 308 -1.38 18.81 10.11
C LEU A 308 0.12 18.51 10.32
N LEU A 309 0.88 18.37 9.24
CA LEU A 309 2.35 18.25 9.30
C LEU A 309 2.99 19.49 9.91
N GLN A 310 2.56 20.68 9.47
CA GLN A 310 3.03 21.92 10.06
C GLN A 310 2.70 21.97 11.55
N LYS A 311 1.46 21.62 11.91
CA LYS A 311 1.03 21.59 13.31
C LYS A 311 1.88 20.61 14.14
N TYR A 312 2.12 19.42 13.62
CA TYR A 312 2.99 18.43 14.24
C TYR A 312 4.39 18.99 14.50
N CYS A 313 5.01 19.62 13.49
CA CYS A 313 6.31 20.28 13.66
C CYS A 313 6.28 21.38 14.73
N GLU A 314 5.23 22.20 14.76
CA GLU A 314 5.05 23.26 15.77
C GLU A 314 4.93 22.69 17.19
N LEU A 315 4.16 21.61 17.38
CA LEU A 315 4.01 20.94 18.67
C LEU A 315 5.35 20.35 19.13
N GLN A 316 6.06 19.66 18.24
CA GLN A 316 7.38 19.12 18.56
C GLN A 316 8.37 20.24 18.94
N GLU A 317 8.34 21.38 18.23
CA GLU A 317 9.21 22.52 18.53
C GLU A 317 8.84 23.17 19.88
N ALA A 318 7.55 23.30 20.18
CA ALA A 318 7.07 23.78 21.47
C ALA A 318 7.53 22.86 22.61
N ALA A 319 7.39 21.54 22.44
CA ALA A 319 7.83 20.54 23.41
C ALA A 319 9.36 20.63 23.64
N ALA A 320 10.15 20.70 22.57
CA ALA A 320 11.61 20.85 22.67
C ALA A 320 12.01 22.15 23.38
N LYS A 321 11.34 23.27 23.07
CA LYS A 321 11.56 24.55 23.77
C LYS A 321 11.20 24.48 25.25
N GLN A 322 10.14 23.75 25.61
CA GLN A 322 9.76 23.56 27.01
C GLN A 322 10.79 22.74 27.78
N ILE A 323 11.33 21.67 27.18
CA ILE A 323 12.42 20.87 27.74
C ILE A 323 13.69 21.72 27.89
N ALA A 324 14.08 22.45 26.85
CA ALA A 324 15.25 23.33 26.84
C ALA A 324 15.17 24.47 27.88
N ARG A 325 13.95 24.98 28.14
CA ARG A 325 13.70 26.03 29.14
C ARG A 325 13.52 25.46 30.55
N ASN A 326 13.49 24.14 30.72
CA ASN A 326 13.45 23.52 32.02
C ASN A 326 14.87 23.52 32.63
N PRO A 327 15.13 24.28 33.72
CA PRO A 327 16.45 24.35 34.34
C PRO A 327 16.92 23.02 34.97
N PHE A 328 16.04 22.01 35.01
CA PHE A 328 16.30 20.69 35.61
C PHE A 328 16.45 19.59 34.55
N SER A 329 16.35 19.90 33.26
CA SER A 329 16.61 18.94 32.19
C SER A 329 18.11 18.70 32.05
N GLN A 330 18.55 17.44 32.09
CA GLN A 330 19.93 17.04 31.78
C GLN A 330 20.18 16.89 30.26
N THR A 331 19.18 17.15 29.43
CA THR A 331 19.25 16.96 27.98
C THR A 331 19.77 18.22 27.31
N ASP A 332 20.76 18.10 26.42
CA ASP A 332 21.30 19.23 25.66
C ASP A 332 20.19 19.90 24.81
N PRO A 333 19.85 21.18 25.08
CA PRO A 333 18.86 21.94 24.33
C PRO A 333 19.10 21.94 22.81
N GLN A 334 20.37 21.91 22.39
CA GLN A 334 20.72 21.91 20.97
C GLN A 334 20.44 20.56 20.32
N GLN A 335 20.61 19.44 21.03
CA GLN A 335 20.25 18.12 20.53
C GLN A 335 18.73 17.92 20.46
N ALA A 336 17.98 18.44 21.44
CA ALA A 336 16.52 18.38 21.44
C ALA A 336 15.90 19.19 20.29
N ILE A 337 16.50 20.33 19.92
CA ILE A 337 16.05 21.15 18.79
C ILE A 337 16.46 20.55 17.43
N LYS A 338 17.62 19.87 17.37
CA LYS A 338 18.15 19.27 16.11
C LYS A 338 17.34 18.06 15.62
N PHE A 339 16.55 17.41 16.49
CA PHE A 339 15.68 16.29 16.15
C PHE A 339 14.31 16.68 15.58
N LEU A 340 14.06 17.98 15.37
CA LEU A 340 12.81 18.46 14.81
C LEU A 340 12.79 18.34 13.29
N LEU A 341 12.25 17.20 12.84
CA LEU A 341 11.88 16.90 11.46
C LEU A 341 11.33 18.15 10.77
N GLN A 342 12.09 18.69 9.81
CA GLN A 342 11.50 19.57 8.81
C GLN A 342 10.52 18.73 7.99
N SER A 343 9.29 19.20 7.84
CA SER A 343 8.24 18.53 7.04
C SER A 343 8.72 18.08 5.64
N GLU A 344 9.71 18.77 5.07
CA GLU A 344 10.40 18.36 3.83
C GLU A 344 11.19 17.05 3.98
N GLN A 345 11.97 16.88 5.05
CA GLN A 345 12.73 15.64 5.32
C GLN A 345 11.82 14.46 5.59
N PHE A 346 10.68 14.68 6.28
CA PHE A 346 9.66 13.64 6.48
C PHE A 346 9.13 13.12 5.14
N ILE A 347 8.72 14.02 4.24
CA ILE A 347 8.22 13.66 2.91
C ILE A 347 9.31 12.95 2.09
N LEU A 348 10.52 13.50 2.04
CA LEU A 348 11.64 12.90 1.31
C LEU A 348 11.96 11.48 1.81
N GLY A 349 12.01 11.30 3.15
CA GLY A 349 12.24 9.99 3.78
C GLY A 349 11.12 9.00 3.48
N TYR A 350 9.86 9.43 3.44
CA TYR A 350 8.74 8.61 3.00
C TYR A 350 8.92 8.15 1.55
N PHE A 351 9.17 9.09 0.62
CA PHE A 351 9.29 8.76 -0.81
C PHE A 351 10.49 7.86 -1.12
N ALA A 352 11.62 8.03 -0.43
CA ALA A 352 12.76 7.13 -0.55
C ALA A 352 12.40 5.69 -0.14
N ARG A 353 11.73 5.52 1.01
CA ARG A 353 11.26 4.22 1.49
C ARG A 353 10.23 3.60 0.53
N LYS A 354 9.26 4.38 0.06
CA LYS A 354 8.21 3.92 -0.88
C LYS A 354 8.81 3.49 -2.23
N LYS A 355 9.77 4.23 -2.79
CA LYS A 355 10.49 3.83 -4.01
C LYS A 355 11.22 2.52 -3.83
N SER A 356 11.93 2.35 -2.72
CA SER A 356 12.62 1.09 -2.41
C SER A 356 11.65 -0.08 -2.31
N ALA A 357 10.51 0.11 -1.63
CA ALA A 357 9.48 -0.92 -1.50
C ALA A 357 8.86 -1.32 -2.85
N ILE A 358 8.52 -0.34 -3.70
CA ILE A 358 7.96 -0.61 -5.04
C ILE A 358 9.00 -1.32 -5.93
N THR A 359 10.27 -0.92 -5.85
CA THR A 359 11.35 -1.57 -6.62
C THR A 359 11.53 -3.02 -6.18
N ALA A 360 11.55 -3.28 -4.88
CA ALA A 360 11.62 -4.65 -4.36
C ALA A 360 10.40 -5.50 -4.75
N TRP A 361 9.22 -4.89 -4.78
CA TRP A 361 7.96 -5.57 -5.10
C TRP A 361 7.81 -5.89 -6.60
N LEU A 362 8.14 -4.96 -7.50
CA LEU A 362 7.86 -5.08 -8.93
C LEU A 362 9.10 -5.30 -9.80
N GLY A 363 10.31 -5.20 -9.26
CA GLY A 363 11.56 -5.34 -10.03
C GLY A 363 11.58 -4.42 -11.26
N GLY A 364 11.88 -4.99 -12.43
CA GLY A 364 11.90 -4.27 -13.71
C GLY A 364 10.56 -3.63 -14.11
N ALA A 365 9.43 -4.19 -13.65
CA ALA A 365 8.09 -3.64 -13.93
C ALA A 365 7.81 -2.34 -13.14
N ALA A 366 8.66 -1.96 -12.18
CA ALA A 366 8.48 -0.78 -11.33
C ALA A 366 8.69 0.56 -12.05
N ALA A 367 9.39 0.59 -13.19
CA ALA A 367 9.92 1.83 -13.77
C ALA A 367 8.86 2.93 -14.00
N GLY A 368 7.68 2.54 -14.50
CA GLY A 368 6.54 3.45 -14.69
C GLY A 368 6.04 4.04 -13.37
N MET A 369 5.82 3.19 -12.36
CA MET A 369 5.33 3.60 -11.04
C MET A 369 6.36 4.48 -10.30
N ILE A 370 7.66 4.17 -10.39
CA ILE A 370 8.72 4.98 -9.78
C ILE A 370 8.76 6.38 -10.40
N LYS A 371 8.61 6.49 -11.72
CA LYS A 371 8.54 7.77 -12.42
C LYS A 371 7.34 8.59 -11.98
N GLU A 372 6.16 7.96 -11.89
CA GLU A 372 4.95 8.62 -11.38
C GLU A 372 5.12 9.08 -9.94
N LEU A 373 5.67 8.22 -9.09
CA LEU A 373 5.94 8.52 -7.69
C LEU A 373 6.89 9.72 -7.55
N GLY A 374 7.93 9.81 -8.39
CA GLY A 374 8.82 10.97 -8.45
C GLY A 374 8.13 12.26 -8.92
N ASN A 375 7.11 12.17 -9.77
CA ASN A 375 6.29 13.34 -10.14
C ASN A 375 5.38 13.78 -8.99
N ILE A 376 4.79 12.83 -8.27
CA ILE A 376 3.97 13.11 -7.08
C ILE A 376 4.82 13.79 -6.00
N GLU A 377 6.01 13.26 -5.73
CA GLU A 377 6.98 13.85 -4.78
C GLU A 377 7.27 15.31 -5.12
N LYS A 378 7.67 15.60 -6.36
CA LYS A 378 7.95 16.97 -6.82
C LYS A 378 6.73 17.88 -6.68
N SER A 379 5.55 17.39 -7.05
CA SER A 379 4.28 18.13 -6.91
C SER A 379 3.99 18.47 -5.45
N LEU A 380 4.10 17.50 -4.54
CA LEU A 380 3.84 17.70 -3.12
C LEU A 380 4.82 18.69 -2.49
N LEU A 381 6.11 18.57 -2.80
CA LEU A 381 7.13 19.49 -2.30
C LEU A 381 6.92 20.91 -2.83
N ALA A 382 6.52 21.07 -4.09
CA ALA A 382 6.20 22.37 -4.67
C ALA A 382 4.96 23.02 -4.02
N GLU A 383 3.88 22.25 -3.84
CA GLU A 383 2.66 22.71 -3.16
C GLU A 383 2.95 23.10 -1.70
N MET A 384 3.74 22.29 -0.98
CA MET A 384 4.16 22.58 0.39
C MET A 384 4.96 23.89 0.47
N LYS A 385 5.97 24.08 -0.39
CA LYS A 385 6.76 25.32 -0.44
C LYS A 385 5.90 26.53 -0.77
N GLN A 386 4.92 26.38 -1.65
CA GLN A 386 3.98 27.45 -1.97
C GLN A 386 3.08 27.80 -0.77
N ASN A 387 2.57 26.81 -0.05
CA ASN A 387 1.69 27.01 1.10
C ASN A 387 2.43 27.63 2.29
N GLN A 388 3.67 27.20 2.57
CA GLN A 388 4.53 27.84 3.58
C GLN A 388 4.75 29.33 3.31
N ARG A 389 4.84 29.75 2.03
CA ARG A 389 4.99 31.16 1.65
C ARG A 389 3.72 31.99 1.84
N LYS A 390 2.54 31.38 1.83
CA LYS A 390 1.25 32.08 2.00
C LYS A 390 0.84 32.25 3.47
N LEU A 391 1.43 31.45 4.35
CA LEU A 391 1.17 31.45 5.79
C LEU A 391 2.20 32.29 6.58
N LYS A 392 3.31 32.68 5.94
CA LYS A 392 4.19 33.76 6.38
C LYS A 392 3.67 35.08 5.85
#